data_AF-A0A7Y4ZA84-F1
#
_entry.id   AF-A0A7Y4ZA84-F1
#
_cell.length_a   1.000
_cell.length_b   1.000
_cell.length_c   1.000
_cell.angle_alpha   90.00
_cell.angle_beta   90.00
_cell.angle_gamma   90.00
#
_symmetry.space_group_name_H-M   'P 1'
#
loop_
_entity.id
_entity.type
_entity.pdbx_description
1 polymer ?
#
loop_
_entity_poly.entity_id
_entity_poly.type
_entity_poly.pdbx_seq_one_letter_code
_entity_poly.pdbx_strand_id
1 'polypeptide(L)' 'MDSYKFFYYAKGSCGELRTQIYIGIEIGIISKEIGLKGKDEAEQISKMLSAFIKSRTV' A
#
# COMPACT_ATOMS: atom_id res chain seq x y z
N MET A 1 6.10 -1.70 -23.23
CA MET A 1 7.36 -1.64 -22.46
C MET A 1 7.22 -0.72 -21.23
N ASP A 2 6.00 -0.38 -20.76
CA ASP A 2 5.78 0.61 -19.68
C ASP A 2 4.91 0.11 -18.53
N SER A 3 4.36 -1.11 -18.62
CA SER A 3 3.43 -1.66 -17.63
C SER A 3 4.05 -1.81 -16.23
N TYR A 4 5.37 -2.04 -16.14
CA TYR A 4 6.04 -2.21 -14.84
C TYR A 4 6.05 -0.93 -13.99
N LYS A 5 6.08 0.26 -14.62
CA LYS A 5 6.04 1.55 -13.91
C LYS A 5 4.76 1.70 -13.11
N PHE A 6 3.63 1.21 -13.64
CA PHE A 6 2.35 1.24 -12.94
C PHE A 6 2.35 0.39 -11.67
N PHE A 7 3.09 -0.73 -11.63
CA PHE A 7 3.22 -1.52 -10.40
C PHE A 7 4.07 -0.82 -9.34
N TYR A 8 5.10 -0.06 -9.76
CA TYR A 8 5.87 0.79 -8.84
C TYR A 8 5.01 1.93 -8.29
N TYR A 9 4.18 2.58 -9.12
CA TYR A 9 3.23 3.58 -8.66
C TYR A 9 2.23 3.00 -7.67
N ALA A 10 1.60 1.86 -7.99
CA ALA A 10 0.67 1.19 -7.09
C ALA A 10 1.32 0.82 -5.75
N LYS A 11 2.58 0.34 -5.77
CA LYS A 11 3.34 0.06 -4.55
C LYS A 11 3.61 1.32 -3.74
N GLY A 12 3.94 2.44 -4.40
CA GLY A 12 4.10 3.74 -3.77
C GLY A 12 2.81 4.22 -3.11
N SER A 13 1.67 4.11 -3.80
CA SER A 13 0.34 4.47 -3.28
C SER A 13 -0.03 3.63 -2.04
N CYS A 14 0.32 2.35 -1.97
CA CYS A 14 0.16 1.56 -0.75
C CYS A 14 1.00 2.10 0.42
N GLY A 15 2.16 2.70 0.17
CA GLY A 15 2.95 3.40 1.18
C GLY A 15 2.23 4.66 1.68
N GLU A 16 1.80 5.51 0.76
CA GLU A 16 1.10 6.75 1.06
C GLU A 16 -0.20 6.51 1.84
N LEU A 17 -1.01 5.54 1.41
CA LEU A 17 -2.27 5.20 2.08
C LEU A 17 -2.04 4.77 3.54
N ARG A 18 -0.98 4.00 3.83
CA ARG A 18 -0.67 3.60 5.22
C ARG A 18 -0.35 4.79 6.10
N THR A 19 0.40 5.77 5.59
CA THR A 19 0.66 7.03 6.29
C THR A 19 -0.64 7.80 6.54
N GLN A 20 -1.49 7.94 5.52
CA GLN A 20 -2.77 8.63 5.63
C GLN A 20 -3.73 7.94 6.61
N ILE A 21 -3.72 6.61 6.67
CA ILE A 21 -4.50 5.84 7.66
C ILE A 21 -4.05 6.18 9.08
N TYR A 22 -2.75 6.22 9.36
CA TYR A 22 -2.26 6.60 10.69
C TYR A 22 -2.69 8.01 11.07
N ILE A 23 -2.55 8.97 10.15
CA ILE A 23 -3.02 10.35 10.35
C ILE A 23 -4.53 10.37 10.60
N GLY A 24 -5.31 9.65 9.79
CA GLY A 24 -6.77 9.56 9.90
C GLY A 24 -7.24 8.96 11.23
N ILE A 25 -6.49 7.99 11.77
CA ILE A 25 -6.72 7.45 13.13
C ILE A 25 -6.42 8.52 14.18
N GLU A 26 -5.30 9.22 14.06
CA GLU A 26 -4.85 10.24 15.03
C GLU A 26 -5.83 11.41 15.13
N ILE A 27 -6.38 11.88 14.01
CA ILE A 27 -7.36 12.97 13.98
C ILE A 27 -8.81 12.50 14.21
N GLY A 28 -9.03 11.21 14.48
CA GLY A 28 -10.34 10.66 14.80
C GLY A 28 -11.32 10.52 13.63
N ILE A 29 -10.85 10.67 12.39
CA ILE A 29 -11.69 10.46 11.18
C ILE A 29 -11.85 8.96 10.86
N ILE A 30 -10.85 8.15 11.18
CA ILE A 30 -10.83 6.70 10.94
C ILE A 30 -10.81 5.98 12.28
N SER A 31 -11.71 5.01 12.48
CA SER A 31 -11.64 4.17 13.68
C SER A 31 -10.36 3.32 13.66
N LYS A 32 -9.71 3.15 14.82
CA LYS A 32 -8.45 2.41 14.92
C LYS A 32 -8.54 0.99 14.36
N GLU A 33 -9.66 0.30 14.60
CA GLU A 33 -9.89 -1.05 14.10
C GLU A 33 -9.91 -1.10 12.56
N ILE A 34 -10.73 -0.26 11.92
CA ILE A 34 -10.84 -0.22 10.45
C ILE A 34 -9.52 0.25 9.84
N GLY A 35 -8.90 1.27 10.44
CA GLY A 35 -7.62 1.80 9.97
C GLY A 35 -6.51 0.76 10.01
N LEU A 36 -6.32 0.05 11.14
CA LEU A 36 -5.28 -0.99 11.23
C LEU A 36 -5.53 -2.14 10.27
N LYS A 37 -6.78 -2.56 10.07
CA LYS A 37 -7.13 -3.56 9.05
C LYS A 37 -6.74 -3.09 7.64
N GLY A 38 -7.11 -1.87 7.26
CA GLY A 38 -6.75 -1.31 5.95
C GLY A 38 -5.23 -1.11 5.77
N LYS A 39 -4.52 -0.76 6.86
CA LYS A 39 -3.05 -0.65 6.87
C LYS A 39 -2.41 -2.00 6.55
N ASP A 40 -2.91 -3.06 7.16
CA ASP A 40 -2.40 -4.42 6.97
C ASP A 40 -2.68 -4.92 5.54
N GLU A 41 -3.88 -4.70 5.02
CA GLU A 41 -4.24 -5.02 3.63
C GLU A 41 -3.34 -4.28 2.63
N ALA A 42 -3.11 -2.98 2.82
CA ALA A 42 -2.22 -2.18 1.98
C ALA A 42 -0.76 -2.69 2.05
N GLU A 43 -0.31 -3.16 3.21
CA GLU A 43 1.01 -3.77 3.36
C GLU A 43 1.13 -5.08 2.59
N GLN A 44 0.10 -5.95 2.67
CA GLN A 44 0.08 -7.22 1.94
C GLN A 44 0.10 -6.99 0.42
N ILE A 45 -0.70 -6.05 -0.09
CA ILE A 45 -0.71 -5.68 -1.51
C ILE A 45 0.68 -5.16 -1.94
N SER A 46 1.31 -4.30 -1.13
CA SER A 46 2.67 -3.81 -1.41
C SER A 46 3.70 -4.95 -1.49
N LYS A 47 3.59 -5.98 -0.64
CA LYS A 47 4.44 -7.18 -0.67
C LYS A 47 4.20 -7.99 -1.95
N MET A 48 2.94 -8.20 -2.33
CA MET A 48 2.56 -8.91 -3.56
C MET A 48 3.06 -8.19 -4.81
N LEU A 49 2.88 -6.87 -4.90
CA LEU A 49 3.41 -6.03 -5.98
C LEU A 49 4.94 -6.12 -6.05
N SER A 50 5.61 -6.10 -4.90
CA SER A 50 7.08 -6.24 -4.85
C SER A 50 7.55 -7.60 -5.38
N ALA A 51 6.87 -8.69 -5.01
CA ALA A 51 7.18 -10.03 -5.51
C ALA A 51 6.91 -10.14 -7.02
N PHE A 52 5.80 -9.58 -7.50
CA PHE A 52 5.42 -9.60 -8.91
C PHE A 52 6.36 -8.78 -9.79
N ILE A 53 6.78 -7.58 -9.35
CA ILE A 53 7.78 -6.78 -10.06
C ILE A 53 9.10 -7.57 -10.20
N LYS A 54 9.54 -8.24 -9.12
CA LYS A 54 10.74 -9.06 -9.13
C LYS A 54 10.62 -10.22 -10.12
N SER A 55 9.50 -10.95 -10.14
CA SER A 55 9.32 -12.08 -11.07
C SER A 55 9.20 -11.70 -12.55
N ARG A 56 9.03 -10.41 -12.86
CA ARG A 56 8.99 -9.89 -14.24
C ARG A 56 10.30 -9.26 -14.70
N THR A 57 11.22 -9.00 -13.79
CA THR A 57 12.50 -8.32 -14.06
C THR A 57 13.69 -9.28 -14.03
N VAL A 58 13.49 -10.48 -13.48
CA VAL A 58 14.46 -11.60 -13.46
C VAL A 58 14.15 -12.55 -14.61
#